data_AF-A0A560CZG4-F1
#
_entry.id   AF-A0A560CZG4-F1
#
_cell.length_a   1.000
_cell.length_b   1.000
_cell.length_c   1.000
_cell.angle_alpha   90.00
_cell.angle_beta   90.00
_cell.angle_gamma   90.00
#
_symmetry.space_group_name_H-M   'P 1'
#
loop_
_entity.id
_entity.type
_entity.pdbx_description
1 polymer ?
#
loop_
_entity_poly.entity_id
_entity_poly.type
_entity_poly.pdbx_seq_one_letter_code
_entity_poly.pdbx_strand_id
1 'polypeptide(L)'
;MSSRQLEEEYEREEAEAIAAALDLTPDELNEIEYVIHEIANDDGLVYGYGVEIKEGAPSYILDKLAELPKRGNLVLIDLREYAHDADQEQIEMEMGRAAVYKVKLYSIATDEVVISRRMATHEGAAKMGGWTVEGTGVIVDLTDLEPGEEWTARDFDPAGYESAHD
;
A
#
# COMPACT_ATOMS: atom_id res chain seq x y z
N MET A 1 -4.50 18.53 -34.39
CA MET A 1 -4.05 18.19 -33.04
C MET A 1 -2.65 17.62 -33.17
N SER A 2 -1.64 18.31 -32.63
CA SER A 2 -0.26 17.83 -32.62
C SER A 2 -0.11 16.72 -31.57
N SER A 3 0.76 15.73 -31.77
CA SER A 3 1.02 14.66 -30.80
C SER A 3 1.35 15.20 -29.40
N ARG A 4 2.07 16.33 -29.32
CA ARG A 4 2.34 17.04 -28.05
C ARG A 4 1.09 17.55 -27.33
N GLN A 5 0.09 18.02 -28.07
CA GLN A 5 -1.13 18.56 -27.46
C GLN A 5 -2.02 17.44 -26.91
N LEU A 6 -1.92 16.23 -27.49
CA LEU A 6 -2.61 15.05 -26.96
C LEU A 6 -1.90 14.55 -25.69
N GLU A 7 -0.58 14.47 -25.69
CA GLU A 7 0.21 14.08 -24.49
C GLU A 7 -0.05 15.03 -23.31
N GLU A 8 -0.01 16.36 -23.53
CA GLU A 8 -0.28 17.38 -22.49
C GLU A 8 -1.74 17.40 -21.97
N GLU A 9 -2.68 16.85 -22.74
CA GLU A 9 -4.09 16.73 -22.35
C GLU A 9 -4.29 15.47 -21.51
N TYR A 10 -3.69 14.36 -21.91
CA TYR A 10 -3.67 13.11 -21.16
C TYR A 10 -2.99 13.24 -19.78
N GLU A 11 -1.82 13.88 -19.71
CA GLU A 11 -1.12 14.12 -18.44
C GLU A 11 -1.96 14.98 -17.47
N ARG A 12 -2.79 15.87 -18.01
CA ARG A 12 -3.67 16.72 -17.21
C ARG A 12 -4.88 15.96 -16.67
N GLU A 13 -5.54 15.17 -17.51
CA GLU A 13 -6.64 14.30 -17.07
C GLU A 13 -6.17 13.32 -15.99
N GLU A 14 -4.99 12.73 -16.15
CA GLU A 14 -4.40 11.84 -15.16
C GLU A 14 -4.14 12.56 -13.83
N ALA A 15 -3.51 13.75 -13.87
CA ALA A 15 -3.27 14.56 -12.68
C ALA A 15 -4.58 15.01 -12.00
N GLU A 16 -5.62 15.35 -12.77
CA GLU A 16 -6.95 15.71 -12.25
C GLU A 16 -7.62 14.50 -11.57
N ALA A 17 -7.51 13.31 -12.15
CA ALA A 17 -8.05 12.08 -11.57
C ALA A 17 -7.35 11.72 -10.25
N ILE A 18 -6.02 11.84 -10.20
CA ILE A 18 -5.24 11.60 -8.98
C ILE A 18 -5.59 12.62 -7.90
N ALA A 19 -5.66 13.90 -8.26
CA ALA A 19 -6.03 14.96 -7.32
C ALA A 19 -7.42 14.69 -6.73
N ALA A 20 -8.40 14.36 -7.58
CA ALA A 20 -9.75 14.03 -7.15
C ALA A 20 -9.80 12.80 -6.22
N ALA A 21 -9.02 11.75 -6.52
CA ALA A 21 -8.97 10.55 -5.70
C ALA A 21 -8.30 10.78 -4.34
N LEU A 22 -7.39 11.76 -4.24
CA LEU A 22 -6.72 12.15 -2.99
C LEU A 22 -7.45 13.25 -2.20
N ASP A 23 -8.64 13.68 -2.64
CA ASP A 23 -9.36 14.85 -2.11
C ASP A 23 -8.50 16.14 -2.10
N LEU A 24 -7.68 16.29 -3.15
CA LEU A 24 -6.83 17.43 -3.41
C LEU A 24 -7.29 18.19 -4.65
N THR A 25 -6.95 19.47 -4.70
CA THR A 25 -7.02 20.26 -5.93
C THR A 25 -5.79 19.96 -6.80
N PRO A 26 -5.86 20.19 -8.13
CA PRO A 26 -4.68 20.05 -9.00
C PRO A 26 -3.50 20.94 -8.56
N ASP A 27 -3.78 22.12 -8.00
CA ASP A 27 -2.75 23.00 -7.45
C ASP A 27 -2.10 22.40 -6.21
N GLU A 28 -2.88 21.83 -5.27
CA GLU A 28 -2.34 21.14 -4.09
C GLU A 28 -1.54 19.90 -4.47
N LEU A 29 -1.96 19.15 -5.50
CA LEU A 29 -1.21 18.00 -6.00
C LEU A 29 0.16 18.43 -6.57
N ASN A 30 0.25 19.61 -7.19
CA ASN A 30 1.51 20.17 -7.68
C ASN A 30 2.45 20.66 -6.57
N GLU A 31 1.96 20.81 -5.33
CA GLU A 31 2.78 21.21 -4.18
C GLU A 31 3.53 20.02 -3.54
N ILE A 32 3.23 18.79 -3.95
CA ILE A 32 3.82 17.57 -3.40
C ILE A 32 4.53 16.77 -4.48
N GLU A 33 5.62 16.10 -4.08
CA GLU A 33 6.24 15.08 -4.90
C GLU A 33 5.62 13.72 -4.56
N TYR A 34 5.15 12.99 -5.56
CA TYR A 34 4.47 11.72 -5.39
C TYR A 34 4.89 10.67 -6.42
N VAL A 35 4.72 9.40 -6.06
CA VAL A 35 4.93 8.25 -6.95
C VAL A 35 3.73 7.33 -6.86
N ILE A 36 3.22 6.87 -8.01
CA ILE A 36 2.12 5.91 -8.08
C ILE A 36 2.69 4.49 -8.16
N HIS A 37 2.13 3.60 -7.37
CA HIS A 37 2.44 2.18 -7.35
C HIS A 37 1.19 1.38 -7.73
N GLU A 38 1.32 0.49 -8.71
CA GLU A 38 0.27 -0.46 -9.04
C GLU A 38 0.15 -1.53 -7.95
N ILE A 39 -1.07 -1.77 -7.50
CA ILE A 39 -1.39 -2.88 -6.60
C ILE A 39 -1.93 -3.99 -7.50
N ALA A 40 -1.04 -4.90 -7.87
CA ALA A 40 -1.37 -6.04 -8.70
C ALA A 40 -1.18 -7.36 -7.94
N ASN A 41 -1.90 -8.40 -8.35
CA ASN A 41 -1.58 -9.77 -7.93
C ASN A 41 -0.35 -10.31 -8.69
N ASP A 42 0.06 -11.53 -8.35
CA ASP A 42 1.17 -12.23 -8.98
C ASP A 42 0.96 -12.49 -10.49
N ASP A 43 -0.29 -12.49 -10.96
CA ASP A 43 -0.64 -12.64 -12.38
C ASP A 43 -0.58 -11.30 -13.15
N GLY A 44 -0.25 -10.20 -12.48
CA GLY A 44 -0.15 -8.86 -13.06
C GLY A 44 -1.50 -8.16 -13.27
N LEU A 45 -2.59 -8.68 -12.70
CA LEU A 45 -3.88 -8.00 -12.71
C LEU A 45 -3.85 -6.87 -11.68
N VAL A 46 -4.05 -5.64 -12.13
CA VAL A 46 -4.07 -4.43 -11.29
C VAL A 46 -5.45 -4.30 -10.64
N TYR A 47 -5.46 -4.27 -9.31
CA TYR A 47 -6.67 -4.10 -8.49
C TYR A 47 -6.82 -2.68 -7.95
N GLY A 48 -5.76 -1.88 -7.98
CA GLY A 48 -5.80 -0.52 -7.50
C GLY A 48 -4.45 0.15 -7.58
N TYR A 49 -4.39 1.38 -7.05
CA TYR A 49 -3.18 2.18 -7.07
C TYR A 49 -2.90 2.73 -5.67
N GLY A 50 -1.63 2.72 -5.28
CA GLY A 50 -1.15 3.35 -4.06
C GLY A 50 -0.28 4.56 -4.39
N VAL A 51 -0.61 5.72 -3.84
CA VAL A 51 0.20 6.94 -3.99
C VAL A 51 1.14 7.08 -2.82
N GLU A 52 2.44 7.03 -3.09
CA GLU A 52 3.49 7.35 -2.13
C GLU A 52 3.76 8.85 -2.15
N ILE A 53 3.56 9.53 -1.02
CA ILE A 53 3.92 10.95 -0.87
C ILE A 53 5.35 11.06 -0.33
N LYS A 54 6.22 11.78 -1.04
CA LYS A 54 7.60 12.00 -0.61
C LYS A 54 7.69 12.97 0.57
N GLU A 55 8.80 12.90 1.29
CA GLU A 55 9.05 13.80 2.42
C GLU A 55 9.02 15.27 1.97
N GLY A 56 8.48 16.14 2.81
CA GLY A 56 8.39 17.58 2.55
C GLY A 56 7.00 18.08 2.16
N ALA A 57 6.00 17.20 2.07
CA ALA A 57 4.62 17.59 1.85
C ALA A 57 4.10 18.54 2.96
N PRO A 58 3.34 19.60 2.60
CA PRO A 58 2.73 20.50 3.56
C PRO A 58 1.80 19.77 4.54
N SER A 59 1.82 20.18 5.82
CA SER A 59 1.03 19.50 6.87
C SER A 59 -0.47 19.49 6.60
N TYR A 60 -1.02 20.54 5.99
CA TYR A 60 -2.45 20.59 5.65
C TYR A 60 -2.86 19.59 4.56
N ILE A 61 -1.92 19.18 3.69
CA ILE A 61 -2.13 18.10 2.72
C ILE A 61 -2.04 16.76 3.46
N LEU A 62 -1.05 16.57 4.32
CA LEU A 62 -0.91 15.37 5.14
C LEU A 62 -2.14 15.10 6.01
N ASP A 63 -2.75 16.16 6.55
CA ASP A 63 -3.98 16.08 7.35
C ASP A 63 -5.17 15.56 6.52
N LYS A 64 -5.35 16.04 5.28
CA LYS A 64 -6.39 15.51 4.36
C LYS A 64 -6.14 14.05 4.02
N LEU A 65 -4.90 13.71 3.67
CA LEU A 65 -4.51 12.36 3.32
C LEU A 65 -4.58 11.39 4.51
N ALA A 66 -4.61 11.87 5.76
CA ALA A 66 -4.73 11.04 6.95
C ALA A 66 -6.09 10.34 7.06
N GLU A 67 -7.13 10.89 6.45
CA GLU A 67 -8.49 10.32 6.46
C GLU A 67 -8.69 9.23 5.39
N LEU A 68 -7.78 9.16 4.42
CA LEU A 68 -7.83 8.19 3.33
C LEU A 68 -7.26 6.83 3.75
N PRO A 69 -7.74 5.73 3.15
CA PRO A 69 -7.20 4.40 3.41
C PRO A 69 -5.72 4.32 3.02
N LYS A 70 -4.92 3.65 3.86
CA LYS A 70 -3.47 3.53 3.67
C LYS A 70 -3.00 2.10 3.80
N ARG A 71 -1.94 1.79 3.07
CA ARG A 71 -1.12 0.59 3.21
C ARG A 71 0.33 1.07 3.29
N GLY A 72 0.90 1.04 4.49
CA GLY A 72 2.24 1.56 4.75
C GLY A 72 2.31 3.06 4.53
N ASN A 73 3.21 3.48 3.65
CA ASN A 73 3.33 4.86 3.19
C ASN A 73 2.46 5.19 1.97
N LEU A 74 1.69 4.23 1.46
CA LEU A 74 0.82 4.40 0.28
C LEU A 74 -0.57 4.81 0.70
N VAL A 75 -1.07 5.90 0.11
CA VAL A 75 -2.48 6.28 0.14
C VAL A 75 -3.20 5.52 -0.98
N LEU A 76 -4.17 4.69 -0.62
CA LEU A 76 -4.89 3.87 -1.59
C LEU A 76 -5.90 4.72 -2.35
N ILE A 77 -5.83 4.69 -3.68
CA ILE A 77 -6.74 5.42 -4.57
C ILE A 77 -7.35 4.48 -5.62
N ASP A 78 -8.59 4.80 -5.99
CA ASP A 78 -9.34 4.10 -7.01
C ASP A 78 -9.35 4.92 -8.31
N LEU A 79 -8.46 4.57 -9.25
CA LEU A 79 -8.42 5.16 -10.59
C LEU A 79 -9.26 4.31 -11.56
N ARG A 80 -10.58 4.41 -11.43
CA ARG A 80 -11.61 3.61 -12.15
C ARG A 80 -11.47 3.59 -13.67
N GLU A 81 -10.86 4.60 -14.29
CA GLU A 81 -10.68 4.66 -15.74
C GLU A 81 -9.52 3.81 -16.26
N TYR A 82 -8.68 3.25 -15.36
CA TYR A 82 -7.50 2.46 -15.72
C TYR A 82 -7.54 1.00 -15.25
N ALA A 83 -8.45 0.63 -14.35
CA ALA A 83 -8.63 -0.75 -13.88
C ALA A 83 -9.61 -1.50 -14.81
N HIS A 84 -9.10 -2.07 -15.89
CA HIS A 84 -9.91 -2.89 -16.80
C HIS A 84 -10.09 -4.32 -16.22
N ASP A 85 -11.34 -4.78 -16.16
CA ASP A 85 -11.81 -6.17 -15.99
C ASP A 85 -12.02 -6.74 -14.56
N ALA A 86 -11.70 -6.02 -13.49
CA ALA A 86 -12.09 -6.42 -12.12
C ALA A 86 -13.43 -5.77 -11.69
N ASP A 87 -14.32 -6.53 -11.05
CA ASP A 87 -15.53 -5.93 -10.46
C ASP A 87 -15.20 -5.17 -9.16
N GLN A 88 -15.99 -4.13 -8.85
CA GLN A 88 -15.71 -3.19 -7.76
C GLN A 88 -15.56 -3.88 -6.39
N GLU A 89 -16.31 -4.95 -6.16
CA GLU A 89 -16.25 -5.73 -4.92
C GLU A 89 -14.89 -6.44 -4.77
N GLN A 90 -14.33 -6.96 -5.87
CA GLN A 90 -13.02 -7.60 -5.86
C GLN A 90 -11.89 -6.57 -5.70
N ILE A 91 -12.02 -5.38 -6.27
CA ILE A 91 -11.09 -4.25 -6.07
C ILE A 91 -11.02 -3.85 -4.59
N GLU A 92 -12.18 -3.62 -3.97
CA GLU A 92 -12.26 -3.22 -2.56
C GLU A 92 -11.69 -4.31 -1.63
N MET A 93 -11.96 -5.59 -1.94
CA MET A 93 -11.43 -6.73 -1.19
C MET A 93 -9.90 -6.83 -1.29
N GLU A 94 -9.32 -6.69 -2.48
CA GLU A 94 -7.87 -6.82 -2.68
C GLU A 94 -7.10 -5.59 -2.16
N MET A 95 -7.64 -4.38 -2.33
CA MET A 95 -7.05 -3.17 -1.72
C MET A 95 -7.11 -3.20 -0.19
N GLY A 96 -8.08 -3.90 0.37
CA GLY A 96 -8.24 -4.13 1.80
C GLY A 96 -7.31 -5.19 2.39
N ARG A 97 -6.43 -5.81 1.59
CA ARG A 97 -5.59 -6.93 1.99
C ARG A 97 -4.11 -6.69 1.78
N ALA A 98 -3.29 -7.37 2.56
CA ALA A 98 -1.84 -7.35 2.46
C ALA A 98 -1.23 -8.73 2.69
N ALA A 99 -0.16 -9.03 1.96
CA ALA A 99 0.68 -10.19 2.23
C ALA A 99 1.63 -9.89 3.40
N VAL A 100 1.55 -10.70 4.46
CA VAL A 100 2.46 -10.66 5.60
C VAL A 100 3.29 -11.93 5.67
N TYR A 101 4.54 -11.80 6.12
CA TYR A 101 5.53 -12.87 6.15
C TYR A 101 6.13 -12.98 7.54
N LYS A 102 6.67 -14.15 7.88
CA LYS A 102 7.54 -14.27 9.05
C LYS A 102 8.77 -13.39 8.84
N VAL A 103 9.19 -12.67 9.88
CA VAL A 103 10.34 -11.75 9.81
C VAL A 103 11.50 -12.32 10.61
N LYS A 104 12.69 -12.35 10.02
CA LYS A 104 13.96 -12.57 10.73
C LYS A 104 14.52 -11.25 11.21
N LEU A 105 14.88 -11.18 12.48
CA LEU A 105 15.51 -10.02 13.12
C LEU A 105 16.86 -10.42 13.66
N TYR A 106 17.86 -9.54 13.51
CA TYR A 106 19.15 -9.73 14.15
C TYR A 106 19.14 -9.06 15.54
N SER A 107 19.35 -9.86 16.58
CA SER A 107 19.45 -9.40 17.96
C SER A 107 20.90 -9.06 18.28
N ILE A 108 21.22 -7.77 18.35
CA ILE A 108 22.55 -7.30 18.77
C ILE A 108 22.92 -7.70 20.20
N ALA A 109 21.92 -7.94 21.06
CA ALA A 109 22.14 -8.26 22.47
C ALA A 109 22.59 -9.72 22.68
N THR A 110 22.13 -10.61 21.81
CA THR A 110 22.44 -12.05 21.86
C THR A 110 23.35 -12.50 20.72
N ASP A 111 23.64 -11.63 19.75
CA ASP A 111 24.39 -11.93 18.51
C ASP A 111 23.76 -13.09 17.72
N GLU A 112 22.42 -13.10 17.64
CA GLU A 112 21.65 -14.19 17.03
C GLU A 112 20.54 -13.66 16.11
N VAL A 113 20.22 -14.43 15.08
CA VAL A 113 19.04 -14.21 14.25
C VAL A 113 17.86 -14.93 14.88
N VAL A 114 16.81 -14.18 15.19
CA VAL A 114 15.56 -14.69 15.77
C VAL A 114 14.39 -14.46 14.82
N ILE A 115 13.34 -15.27 14.95
CA ILE A 115 12.08 -15.01 14.26
C ILE A 115 11.25 -14.05 15.12
N SER A 116 10.79 -12.96 14.50
CA SER A 116 9.86 -12.02 15.10
C SER A 116 8.59 -12.75 15.53
N ARG A 117 8.03 -12.31 16.66
CA ARG A 117 6.69 -12.75 17.10
C ARG A 117 5.56 -12.11 16.29
N ARG A 118 5.90 -11.20 15.37
CA ARG A 118 4.97 -10.57 14.43
C ARG A 118 5.24 -11.08 13.03
N MET A 119 4.19 -11.11 12.22
CA MET A 119 4.33 -11.17 10.77
C MET A 119 4.26 -9.74 10.21
N ALA A 120 4.93 -9.47 9.10
CA ALA A 120 4.98 -8.13 8.52
C ALA A 120 5.01 -8.18 7.00
N THR A 121 4.59 -7.09 6.36
CA THR A 121 4.85 -6.87 4.93
C THR A 121 6.36 -6.76 4.68
N HIS A 122 6.80 -6.75 3.42
CA HIS A 122 8.20 -6.49 3.11
C HIS A 122 8.68 -5.13 3.65
N GLU A 123 7.84 -4.09 3.53
CA GLU A 123 8.13 -2.76 4.07
C GLU A 123 8.19 -2.79 5.61
N GLY A 124 7.25 -3.48 6.25
CA GLY A 124 7.24 -3.65 7.70
C GLY A 124 8.47 -4.38 8.21
N ALA A 125 8.90 -5.46 7.55
CA ALA A 125 10.12 -6.18 7.88
C ALA A 125 11.35 -5.26 7.81
N ALA A 126 11.44 -4.41 6.79
CA ALA A 126 12.53 -3.44 6.64
C ALA A 126 12.50 -2.38 7.75
N LYS A 127 11.32 -1.83 8.08
CA LYS A 127 11.13 -0.88 9.22
C LYS A 127 11.56 -1.50 10.55
N MET A 128 11.32 -2.80 10.74
CA MET A 128 11.76 -3.54 11.91
C MET A 128 13.28 -3.83 11.94
N GLY A 129 14.03 -3.49 10.88
CA GLY A 129 15.45 -3.83 10.72
C GLY A 129 15.69 -5.31 10.40
N GLY A 130 14.69 -5.97 9.84
CA GLY A 130 14.69 -7.40 9.50
C GLY A 130 14.54 -7.68 8.02
N TRP A 131 14.32 -8.95 7.71
CA TRP A 131 14.00 -9.43 6.37
C TRP A 131 12.92 -10.50 6.43
N THR A 132 12.07 -10.52 5.41
CA THR A 132 11.00 -11.51 5.25
C THR A 132 11.57 -12.91 5.01
N VAL A 133 10.81 -13.92 5.39
CA VAL A 133 11.10 -15.33 5.08
C VAL A 133 10.21 -15.76 3.92
N GLU A 134 10.83 -16.02 2.77
CA GLU A 134 10.16 -16.51 1.57
C GLU A 134 9.34 -17.78 1.83
N GLY A 135 8.20 -17.90 1.14
CA GLY A 135 7.28 -19.03 1.27
C GLY A 135 6.49 -19.06 2.59
N THR A 136 6.48 -17.97 3.37
CA THR A 136 5.67 -17.83 4.59
C THR A 136 4.60 -16.75 4.48
N GLY A 137 4.33 -16.30 3.25
CA GLY A 137 3.35 -15.27 2.95
C GLY A 137 1.94 -15.76 3.26
N VAL A 138 1.19 -14.93 3.98
CA VAL A 138 -0.23 -15.13 4.29
C VAL A 138 -0.94 -13.83 3.96
N ILE A 139 -2.05 -13.93 3.22
CA ILE A 139 -2.89 -12.77 2.93
C ILE A 139 -3.77 -12.50 4.16
N VAL A 140 -3.70 -11.27 4.67
CA VAL A 140 -4.50 -10.80 5.79
C VAL A 140 -5.22 -9.52 5.41
N ASP A 141 -6.35 -9.24 6.05
CA ASP A 141 -7.03 -7.96 5.97
C ASP A 141 -6.17 -6.88 6.65
N LEU A 142 -6.16 -5.66 6.09
CA LEU A 142 -5.37 -4.53 6.61
C LEU A 142 -5.73 -4.20 8.07
N THR A 143 -6.95 -4.53 8.50
CA THR A 143 -7.39 -4.35 9.88
C THR A 143 -6.69 -5.27 10.89
N ASP A 144 -6.03 -6.32 10.43
CA ASP A 144 -5.23 -7.23 11.27
C ASP A 144 -3.80 -6.71 11.52
N LEU A 145 -3.40 -5.63 10.82
CA LEU A 145 -2.17 -4.90 11.11
C LEU A 145 -2.36 -3.96 12.32
N GLU A 146 -1.29 -3.75 13.09
CA GLU A 146 -1.30 -2.74 14.14
C GLU A 146 -1.57 -1.35 13.49
N PRO A 147 -2.41 -0.47 14.07
CA PRO A 147 -2.80 0.79 13.41
C PRO A 147 -1.61 1.68 13.03
N GLY A 148 -1.52 2.01 11.74
CA GLY A 148 -0.43 2.83 11.18
C GLY A 148 0.89 2.07 10.99
N GLU A 149 0.89 0.76 11.22
CA GLU A 149 2.06 -0.09 11.12
C GLU A 149 1.91 -1.13 10.00
N GLU A 150 3.05 -1.72 9.62
CA GLU A 150 3.15 -2.69 8.53
C GLU A 150 3.33 -4.13 9.05
N TRP A 151 2.87 -4.39 10.27
CA TRP A 151 2.99 -5.68 10.95
C TRP A 151 1.76 -6.03 11.79
N THR A 152 1.54 -7.33 11.95
CA THR A 152 0.45 -7.88 12.76
C THR A 152 0.69 -7.70 14.26
N ALA A 153 -0.36 -7.92 15.04
CA ALA A 153 -0.22 -8.10 16.49
C ALA A 153 0.77 -9.22 16.83
N ARG A 154 1.39 -9.13 18.01
CA ARG A 154 2.29 -10.19 18.49
C ARG A 154 1.54 -11.51 18.64
N ASP A 155 2.22 -12.58 18.22
CA ASP A 155 1.74 -13.96 18.27
C ASP A 155 0.51 -14.21 17.41
N PHE A 156 0.32 -13.42 16.35
CA PHE A 156 -0.65 -13.69 15.29
C PHE A 156 -0.52 -15.14 14.79
N ASP A 157 -1.65 -15.86 14.76
CA ASP A 157 -1.71 -17.26 14.34
C ASP A 157 -2.25 -17.36 12.90
N PRO A 158 -1.37 -17.55 11.91
CA PRO A 158 -1.80 -17.65 10.51
C PRO A 158 -2.62 -18.91 10.22
N ALA A 159 -2.46 -19.99 10.99
CA ALA A 159 -3.19 -21.23 10.75
C ALA A 159 -4.68 -21.10 11.11
N GLY A 160 -4.98 -20.32 12.16
CA GLY A 160 -6.36 -19.96 12.50
C GLY A 160 -6.99 -19.04 11.45
N TYR A 161 -6.18 -18.21 10.79
CA TYR A 161 -6.62 -17.24 9.78
C TYR A 161 -7.06 -17.92 8.48
N GLU A 162 -6.23 -18.80 7.92
CA GLU A 162 -6.54 -19.55 6.69
C GLU A 162 -7.84 -20.37 6.84
N SER A 163 -8.08 -20.97 8.01
CA SER A 163 -9.30 -21.77 8.27
C SER A 163 -10.59 -20.96 8.47
N ALA A 164 -10.50 -19.65 8.67
CA ALA A 164 -11.66 -18.77 8.86
C ALA A 164 -12.22 -18.20 7.54
N HIS A 165 -11.43 -18.28 6.47
CA HIS A 165 -11.72 -17.68 5.16
C HIS A 165 -11.80 -18.72 4.01
N ASP A 166 -11.88 -20.01 4.35
CA ASP A 166 -12.09 -21.16 3.45
C ASP A 166 -13.58 -21.54 3.32
#